data_AF-A0A2S8P0R8-F1
#
_entry.id   AF-A0A2S8P0R8-F1
#
_cell.length_a   1.000
_cell.length_b   1.000
_cell.length_c   1.000
_cell.angle_alpha   90.00
_cell.angle_beta   90.00
_cell.angle_gamma   90.00
#
_symmetry.space_group_name_H-M   'P 1'
#
loop_
_entity.id
_entity.type
_entity.pdbx_description
1 polymer ?
#
loop_
_entity_poly.entity_id
_entity_poly.type
_entity_poly.pdbx_seq_one_letter_code
_entity_poly.pdbx_strand_id
1 'polypeptide(L)'
;MIDNISETFGMLFFAVFILVMLVLGVMLIGRMFLNIYRKLIGIRIRKMESCRSCGHPISRSAIICPNCGENFGKINGYADSIFFCFLLGFGLIGLAFNSLSEFLEMFEGFSFLR
;
A
#
# COMPACT_ATOMS: atom_id res chain seq x y z
N MET A 1 -31.89 -20.99 -16.64
CA MET A 1 -30.87 -21.79 -15.90
C MET A 1 -29.48 -21.20 -16.08
N ILE A 2 -29.10 -20.80 -17.30
CA ILE A 2 -27.85 -20.08 -17.58
C ILE A 2 -27.84 -18.68 -16.92
N ASP A 3 -28.99 -18.01 -16.85
CA ASP A 3 -29.11 -16.65 -16.27
C ASP A 3 -28.79 -16.63 -14.77
N ASN A 4 -29.40 -17.53 -13.99
CA ASN A 4 -29.12 -17.70 -12.55
C ASN A 4 -27.64 -18.02 -12.25
N ILE A 5 -26.97 -18.74 -13.15
CA ILE A 5 -25.54 -19.05 -13.01
C ILE A 5 -24.72 -17.78 -13.21
N SER A 6 -25.01 -17.01 -14.28
CA SER A 6 -24.28 -15.78 -14.58
C SER A 6 -24.39 -14.72 -13.47
N GLU A 7 -25.57 -14.57 -12.87
CA GLU A 7 -25.83 -13.63 -11.78
C GLU A 7 -25.09 -14.03 -10.49
N THR A 8 -25.09 -15.33 -10.17
CA THR A 8 -24.36 -15.85 -9.00
C THR A 8 -22.86 -15.65 -9.15
N PHE A 9 -22.31 -15.87 -10.36
CA PHE A 9 -20.90 -15.59 -10.66
C PHE A 9 -20.56 -14.09 -10.55
N GLY A 10 -21.46 -13.21 -11.02
CA GLY A 10 -21.29 -11.76 -10.90
C GLY A 10 -21.19 -11.29 -9.46
N MET A 11 -22.09 -11.76 -8.59
CA MET A 11 -22.08 -11.44 -7.16
C MET A 11 -20.81 -11.93 -6.46
N LEU A 12 -20.38 -13.17 -6.77
CA LEU A 12 -19.14 -13.72 -6.23
C LEU A 12 -17.92 -12.87 -6.63
N PHE A 13 -17.84 -12.49 -7.90
CA PHE A 13 -16.73 -11.69 -8.42
C PHE A 13 -16.68 -10.31 -7.76
N PHE A 14 -17.85 -9.66 -7.61
CA PHE A 14 -17.92 -8.34 -6.96
C PHE A 14 -17.54 -8.41 -5.47
N ALA A 15 -17.99 -9.44 -4.75
CA ALA A 15 -17.60 -9.67 -3.36
C ALA A 15 -16.07 -9.88 -3.23
N VAL A 16 -15.46 -10.68 -4.11
CA VAL A 16 -14.01 -10.88 -4.14
C VAL A 16 -13.28 -9.57 -4.44
N PHE A 17 -13.79 -8.77 -5.38
CA PHE A 17 -13.21 -7.47 -5.72
C PHE A 17 -13.19 -6.52 -4.51
N ILE A 18 -14.30 -6.42 -3.77
CA ILE A 18 -14.39 -5.61 -2.54
C ILE A 18 -13.37 -6.09 -1.50
N LEU A 19 -13.25 -7.40 -1.31
CA LEU A 19 -12.29 -7.99 -0.37
C LEU A 19 -10.85 -7.65 -0.75
N VAL A 20 -10.49 -7.77 -2.03
CA VAL A 20 -9.16 -7.40 -2.54
C VAL A 20 -8.87 -5.92 -2.28
N MET A 21 -9.83 -5.03 -2.55
CA MET A 21 -9.66 -3.59 -2.27
C MET A 21 -9.44 -3.29 -0.78
N LEU A 22 -10.21 -3.95 0.11
CA LEU A 22 -10.02 -3.82 1.57
C LEU A 22 -8.64 -4.30 2.02
N VAL A 23 -8.22 -5.50 1.59
CA VAL A 23 -6.92 -6.06 1.96
C VAL A 23 -5.79 -5.17 1.47
N LEU A 24 -5.83 -4.71 0.23
CA LEU A 24 -4.82 -3.80 -0.31
C LEU A 24 -4.80 -2.47 0.43
N GLY A 25 -5.97 -1.90 0.76
CA GLY A 25 -6.08 -0.68 1.56
C GLY A 25 -5.43 -0.83 2.94
N VAL A 26 -5.75 -1.91 3.66
CA VAL A 26 -5.15 -2.20 4.98
C VAL A 26 -3.64 -2.43 4.88
N MET A 27 -3.17 -3.15 3.86
CA MET A 27 -1.74 -3.37 3.64
C MET A 27 -0.98 -2.06 3.41
N LEU A 28 -1.56 -1.11 2.66
CA LEU A 28 -0.94 0.19 2.39
C LEU A 28 -0.92 1.07 3.63
N ILE A 29 -1.99 1.07 4.42
CA ILE A 29 -2.03 1.78 5.71
C ILE A 29 -1.01 1.18 6.68
N GLY A 30 -0.91 -0.16 6.76
CA GLY A 30 0.12 -0.83 7.56
C GLY A 30 1.54 -0.44 7.12
N ARG A 31 1.78 -0.37 5.81
CA ARG A 31 3.06 0.11 5.26
C ARG A 31 3.32 1.58 5.56
N MET A 32 2.30 2.43 5.54
CA MET A 32 2.41 3.83 5.94
C MET A 32 2.91 3.94 7.39
N PHE A 33 2.28 3.21 8.32
CA PHE A 33 2.73 3.18 9.72
C PHE A 33 4.14 2.63 9.87
N LEU A 34 4.49 1.58 9.12
CA LEU A 34 5.85 1.03 9.12
C LEU A 34 6.88 2.05 8.60
N ASN A 35 6.54 2.80 7.54
CA ASN A 35 7.40 3.84 6.97
C ASN A 35 7.56 5.02 7.95
N ILE A 36 6.48 5.44 8.60
CA ILE A 36 6.52 6.44 9.68
C ILE A 36 7.39 5.95 10.84
N TYR A 37 7.18 4.72 11.31
CA TYR A 37 7.94 4.12 12.40
C TYR A 37 9.44 4.04 12.06
N ARG A 38 9.80 3.58 10.86
CA ARG A 38 11.19 3.58 10.36
C ARG A 38 11.78 4.98 10.34
N LYS A 39 11.00 5.99 9.97
CA LYS A 39 11.46 7.39 9.91
C LYS A 39 11.60 8.01 11.31
N LEU A 40 10.70 7.69 12.24
CA LEU A 40 10.76 8.16 13.63
C LEU A 40 11.90 7.51 14.41
N ILE A 41 12.07 6.19 14.31
CA ILE A 41 13.16 5.46 14.98
C ILE A 41 14.50 5.62 14.25
N GLY A 42 14.47 5.91 12.96
CA GLY A 42 15.64 6.33 12.19
C GLY A 42 16.22 7.69 12.62
N ILE A 43 15.54 8.45 13.48
CA ILE A 43 16.01 9.74 14.00
C ILE A 43 16.38 9.61 15.47
N ARG A 44 17.50 8.93 15.75
CA ARG A 44 18.41 9.33 16.85
C ARG A 44 19.81 8.73 16.82
N ILE A 45 20.30 8.26 15.67
CA ILE A 45 21.72 7.98 15.55
C ILE A 45 22.24 8.58 14.24
N ARG A 46 22.96 9.70 14.35
CA ARG A 46 23.94 10.09 13.33
C ARG A 46 25.02 9.00 13.28
N LYS A 47 24.69 7.84 12.71
CA LYS A 47 25.65 6.81 12.36
C LYS A 47 26.10 7.16 10.95
N MET A 48 27.15 7.96 10.88
CA MET A 48 27.99 7.96 9.69
C MET A 48 28.42 6.51 9.48
N GLU A 49 28.27 6.00 8.28
CA GLU A 49 28.80 4.70 7.89
C GLU A 49 29.96 4.93 6.91
N SER A 50 30.96 4.07 6.95
CA SER A 50 32.06 4.16 5.99
C SER A 50 31.56 3.74 4.61
N CYS A 51 31.88 4.52 3.60
CA CYS A 51 31.68 4.13 2.21
C CYS A 51 32.42 2.82 1.95
N ARG A 52 31.75 1.83 1.38
CA ARG A 52 32.34 0.50 1.11
C ARG A 52 33.47 0.55 0.08
N SER A 53 33.49 1.60 -0.73
CA SER A 53 34.41 1.78 -1.85
C SER A 53 35.67 2.55 -1.45
N CYS A 54 35.53 3.66 -0.71
CA CYS A 54 36.66 4.53 -0.33
C CYS A 54 36.89 4.71 1.18
N GLY A 55 36.06 4.10 2.04
CA GLY A 55 36.17 4.22 3.50
C GLY A 55 35.72 5.56 4.08
N HIS A 56 35.44 6.57 3.25
CA HIS A 56 35.02 7.90 3.72
C HIS A 56 33.71 7.81 4.51
N PRO A 57 33.59 8.45 5.69
CA PRO A 57 32.33 8.51 6.42
C PRO A 57 31.27 9.22 5.58
N ILE A 58 30.16 8.55 5.33
CA ILE A 58 29.00 9.06 4.61
C ILE A 58 27.77 8.95 5.49
N SER A 59 26.78 9.82 5.24
CA SER A 59 25.46 9.64 5.84
C SER A 59 24.86 8.34 5.33
N ARG A 60 24.19 7.58 6.20
CA ARG A 60 23.35 6.44 5.81
C ARG A 60 22.26 6.80 4.80
N SER A 61 21.90 8.07 4.72
CA SER A 61 20.93 8.58 3.74
C SER A 61 21.59 9.05 2.43
N ALA A 62 22.92 8.97 2.31
CA ALA A 62 23.63 9.42 1.13
C ALA A 62 23.37 8.44 -0.03
N ILE A 63 22.73 8.93 -1.09
CA ILE A 63 22.48 8.15 -2.31
C ILE A 63 23.78 7.99 -3.10
N ILE A 64 24.67 8.99 -3.03
CA ILE A 64 25.96 9.03 -3.73
C ILE A 64 27.05 9.40 -2.73
N CYS A 65 28.19 8.71 -2.75
CA CYS A 65 29.35 9.09 -1.97
C CYS A 65 29.98 10.38 -2.55
N PRO A 66 30.14 11.47 -1.76
CA PRO A 66 30.73 12.71 -2.26
C PRO A 66 32.23 12.59 -2.57
N ASN A 67 32.91 11.59 -2.02
CA ASN A 67 34.35 11.41 -2.17
C ASN A 67 34.73 10.56 -3.40
N CYS A 68 34.00 9.47 -3.66
CA CYS A 68 34.34 8.53 -4.74
C CYS A 68 33.24 8.36 -5.80
N GLY A 69 32.07 9.00 -5.64
CA GLY A 69 30.98 8.91 -6.61
C GLY A 69 30.19 7.59 -6.60
N GLU A 70 30.50 6.66 -5.68
CA GLU A 70 29.79 5.38 -5.55
C GLU A 70 28.28 5.61 -5.27
N ASN A 71 27.42 4.94 -6.04
CA ASN A 71 25.97 5.09 -5.94
C ASN A 71 25.36 3.93 -5.14
N PHE A 72 24.65 4.26 -4.07
CA PHE A 72 23.96 3.31 -3.17
C PHE A 72 22.47 3.16 -3.50
N GLY A 73 22.05 3.66 -4.67
CA GLY A 73 20.67 3.75 -5.13
C GLY A 73 19.91 2.43 -5.05
N LYS A 74 19.11 2.30 -4.00
CA LYS A 74 17.84 1.56 -4.00
C LYS A 74 16.83 2.35 -3.18
N ILE A 75 15.97 3.07 -3.88
CA ILE A 75 14.75 3.64 -3.29
C ILE A 75 13.60 3.03 -4.09
N ASN A 76 12.82 2.15 -3.47
CA ASN A 76 11.54 1.74 -4.01
C ASN A 76 10.57 2.92 -3.82
N GLY A 77 10.77 3.99 -4.59
CA GLY A 77 10.30 5.35 -4.27
C GLY A 77 8.79 5.51 -4.09
N TYR A 78 7.97 4.69 -4.74
CA TYR A 78 6.50 4.77 -4.62
C TYR A 78 5.96 4.06 -3.37
N ALA A 79 6.50 2.89 -3.00
CA ALA A 79 6.03 2.11 -1.85
C ALA A 79 6.60 2.63 -0.50
N ASP A 80 7.68 3.41 -0.54
CA ASP A 80 8.29 4.03 0.64
C ASP A 80 7.71 5.44 0.93
N SER A 81 6.87 5.98 0.03
CA SER A 81 6.25 7.30 0.21
C SER A 81 5.06 7.23 1.17
N ILE A 82 5.23 7.81 2.36
CA ILE A 82 4.18 7.91 3.39
C ILE A 82 2.92 8.58 2.83
N PHE A 83 3.09 9.66 2.07
CA PHE A 83 1.97 10.41 1.49
C PHE A 83 1.19 9.60 0.45
N PHE A 84 1.90 8.82 -0.38
CA PHE A 84 1.27 7.96 -1.36
C PHE A 84 0.50 6.81 -0.71
N CYS A 85 1.11 6.13 0.28
CA CYS A 85 0.42 5.08 1.05
C CYS A 85 -0.80 5.61 1.80
N PHE A 86 -0.77 6.85 2.29
CA PHE A 86 -1.91 7.51 2.91
C PHE A 86 -3.05 7.70 1.90
N LEU A 87 -2.82 8.47 0.83
CA LEU A 87 -3.87 8.78 -0.14
C LEU A 87 -4.47 7.53 -0.76
N LEU A 88 -3.62 6.59 -1.20
CA LEU A 88 -4.06 5.39 -1.90
C LEU A 88 -4.68 4.37 -0.93
N GLY A 89 -4.15 4.23 0.29
CA GLY A 89 -4.70 3.35 1.31
C GLY A 89 -6.09 3.78 1.77
N PHE A 90 -6.25 5.05 2.16
CA PHE A 90 -7.56 5.59 2.56
C PHE A 90 -8.53 5.68 1.38
N GLY A 91 -8.05 6.02 0.18
CA GLY A 91 -8.85 6.03 -1.03
C GLY A 91 -9.41 4.64 -1.37
N LEU A 92 -8.59 3.59 -1.31
CA LEU A 92 -9.03 2.22 -1.54
C LEU A 92 -10.03 1.74 -0.49
N ILE A 93 -9.82 2.08 0.79
CA ILE A 93 -10.78 1.73 1.84
C ILE A 93 -12.11 2.45 1.62
N GLY A 94 -12.09 3.76 1.31
CA GLY A 94 -13.31 4.52 1.03
C GLY A 94 -14.08 3.97 -0.17
N LEU A 95 -13.37 3.64 -1.26
CA LEU A 95 -13.97 2.99 -2.43
C LEU A 95 -14.55 1.61 -2.07
N ALA A 96 -13.84 0.81 -1.27
CA ALA A 96 -14.33 -0.50 -0.87
C ALA A 96 -15.61 -0.41 -0.02
N PHE A 97 -15.71 0.57 0.88
CA PHE A 97 -16.94 0.80 1.64
C PHE A 97 -18.10 1.25 0.74
N ASN A 98 -17.84 2.12 -0.25
CA ASN A 98 -18.87 2.53 -1.21
C ASN A 98 -19.35 1.35 -2.08
N SER A 99 -18.42 0.53 -2.57
CA SER A 99 -18.79 -0.69 -3.31
C SER A 99 -19.49 -1.72 -2.43
N LEU A 100 -19.17 -1.78 -1.13
CA LEU A 100 -19.87 -2.64 -0.18
C LEU A 100 -21.31 -2.18 0.05
N SER A 101 -21.58 -0.88 0.17
CA SER A 101 -22.96 -0.40 0.28
C SER A 101 -23.78 -0.73 -0.96
N GLU A 102 -23.22 -0.53 -2.16
CA GLU A 102 -23.89 -0.90 -3.42
C GLU A 102 -24.13 -2.42 -3.51
N PHE A 103 -23.17 -3.24 -3.07
CA PHE A 103 -23.33 -4.70 -3.04
C PHE A 103 -24.46 -5.14 -2.10
N LEU A 104 -24.59 -4.52 -0.93
CA LEU A 104 -25.64 -4.85 0.04
C LEU A 104 -27.02 -4.48 -0.50
N GLU A 105 -27.17 -3.31 -1.13
CA GLU A 105 -28.44 -2.92 -1.78
C GLU A 105 -28.83 -3.90 -2.89
N MET A 106 -27.87 -4.34 -3.72
CA MET A 106 -28.11 -5.34 -4.75
C MET A 106 -28.52 -6.70 -4.15
N PHE A 107 -27.86 -7.12 -3.07
CA PHE A 107 -28.13 -8.38 -2.40
C PHE A 107 -29.52 -8.39 -1.74
N GLU A 108 -29.92 -7.30 -1.08
CA GLU A 108 -31.25 -7.14 -0.49
C GLU A 108 -32.35 -7.20 -1.56
N GLY A 109 -32.18 -6.49 -2.68
CA GLY A 109 -33.13 -6.54 -3.78
C GLY A 109 -33.31 -7.95 -4.36
N PHE A 110 -32.23 -8.72 -4.46
CA PHE A 110 -32.27 -10.11 -4.92
C PHE A 110 -32.95 -11.05 -3.91
N SER A 111 -32.75 -10.80 -2.61
CA SER A 111 -33.35 -11.59 -1.53
C SER A 111 -34.86 -11.44 -1.43
N PHE A 112 -35.41 -10.30 -1.85
CA PHE A 112 -36.85 -10.00 -1.80
C PHE A 112 -37.64 -10.56 -3.01
N LEU A 113 -36.95 -10.86 -4.12
CA LEU A 113 -37.54 -11.38 -5.36
C LEU A 113 -37.60 -12.91 -5.44
N ARG A 114 -36.96 -13.61 -4.49
CA ARG A 114 -36.96 -15.07 -4.37
C ARG A 114 -37.89 -15.51 -3.24
#